data_AF-A0A4Q0YZC7-F1
#
_entry.id   AF-A0A4Q0YZC7-F1
#
_cell.length_a   1.000
_cell.length_b   1.000
_cell.length_c   1.000
_cell.angle_alpha   90.00
_cell.angle_beta   90.00
_cell.angle_gamma   90.00
#
_symmetry.space_group_name_H-M   'P 1'
#
loop_
_entity.id
_entity.type
_entity.pdbx_description
1 polymer ?
#
loop_
_entity_poly.entity_id
_entity_poly.type
_entity_poly.pdbx_seq_one_letter_code
_entity_poly.pdbx_strand_id
1 'polypeptide(L)'
;MKQKIKNIKALIRAKISPANTQLNIVLNELEDVLNSNKVKPINKANILKIVHLLRSLESTLKLFLDENHIPYNGHSSMGKFFHIYAKHNYAVIGNIDSSELNRYIKNLSDYRNEFMHNAGKYPANENVIKNLLNEIEICLVRILNL
;
A
#
# COMPACT_ATOMS: atom_id res chain seq x y z
N MET A 1 -11.73 -26.02 -2.71
CA MET A 1 -11.18 -24.86 -1.95
C MET A 1 -11.54 -24.93 -0.45
N LYS A 2 -12.82 -25.07 -0.08
CA LYS A 2 -13.31 -25.18 1.31
C LYS A 2 -12.55 -26.19 2.19
N GLN A 3 -12.37 -27.43 1.73
CA GLN A 3 -11.65 -28.45 2.50
C GLN A 3 -10.17 -28.11 2.72
N LYS A 4 -9.50 -27.53 1.72
CA LYS A 4 -8.10 -27.08 1.86
C LYS A 4 -7.96 -25.99 2.93
N ILE A 5 -8.87 -25.02 2.94
CA ILE A 5 -8.90 -23.96 3.95
C ILE A 5 -9.17 -24.50 5.36
N LYS A 6 -10.10 -25.45 5.49
CA LYS A 6 -10.33 -26.15 6.77
C LYS A 6 -9.06 -26.84 7.29
N ASN A 7 -8.33 -27.52 6.41
CA ASN A 7 -7.08 -28.19 6.76
C ASN A 7 -6.00 -27.17 7.19
N ILE A 8 -5.84 -26.07 6.46
CA ILE A 8 -4.89 -25.00 6.82
C ILE A 8 -5.22 -24.41 8.20
N LYS A 9 -6.50 -24.09 8.46
CA LYS A 9 -6.95 -23.58 9.77
C LYS A 9 -6.66 -24.57 10.91
N ALA A 10 -6.82 -25.87 10.66
CA ALA A 10 -6.50 -26.92 11.63
C ALA A 10 -4.99 -27.00 11.92
N LEU A 11 -4.15 -26.93 10.87
CA LEU A 11 -2.69 -26.92 11.02
C LEU A 11 -2.20 -25.71 11.83
N ILE A 12 -2.75 -24.52 11.58
CA ILE A 12 -2.42 -23.31 12.32
C ILE A 12 -2.81 -23.45 13.80
N ARG A 13 -4.04 -23.90 14.09
CA ARG A 13 -4.54 -24.12 15.46
C ARG A 13 -3.74 -25.17 16.23
N ALA A 14 -3.18 -26.16 15.55
CA ALA A 14 -2.36 -27.20 16.17
C ALA A 14 -0.99 -26.68 16.64
N LYS A 15 -0.53 -25.53 16.14
CA LYS A 15 0.81 -24.98 16.42
C LYS A 15 0.82 -23.64 17.13
N ILE A 16 -0.21 -22.81 16.94
CA ILE A 16 -0.30 -21.48 17.55
C ILE A 16 -1.20 -21.53 18.79
N SER A 17 -0.72 -20.96 19.89
CA SER A 17 -1.48 -20.88 21.15
C SER A 17 -2.82 -20.14 20.96
N PRO A 18 -3.93 -20.64 21.52
CA PRO A 18 -5.22 -19.94 21.52
C PRO A 18 -5.19 -18.56 22.19
N ALA A 19 -4.22 -18.33 23.09
CA ALA A 19 -4.04 -17.04 23.77
C ALA A 19 -3.42 -15.96 22.86
N ASN A 20 -2.93 -16.33 21.67
CA ASN A 20 -2.38 -15.35 20.73
C ASN A 20 -3.51 -14.52 20.11
N THR A 21 -3.49 -13.21 20.37
CA THR A 21 -4.53 -12.25 19.91
C THR A 21 -4.63 -12.16 18.39
N GLN A 22 -3.59 -12.52 17.66
CA GLN A 22 -3.55 -12.50 16.19
C GLN A 22 -4.13 -13.78 15.55
N LEU A 23 -4.29 -14.86 16.31
CA LEU A 23 -4.74 -16.15 15.77
C LEU A 23 -6.12 -16.03 15.10
N ASN A 24 -7.06 -15.34 15.75
CA ASN A 24 -8.40 -15.17 15.20
C ASN A 24 -8.41 -14.32 13.93
N ILE A 25 -7.50 -13.34 13.82
CA ILE A 25 -7.36 -12.50 12.64
C ILE A 25 -6.95 -13.36 11.44
N VAL A 26 -5.90 -14.17 11.57
CA VAL A 26 -5.42 -15.08 10.51
C VAL A 26 -6.49 -16.11 10.12
N LEU A 27 -7.20 -16.68 11.11
CA LEU A 27 -8.27 -17.64 10.84
C LEU A 27 -9.47 -17.04 10.11
N ASN A 28 -9.74 -15.74 10.34
CA ASN A 28 -10.78 -14.99 9.66
C ASN A 28 -10.36 -14.63 8.23
N GLU A 29 -9.11 -14.25 7.97
CA GLU A 29 -8.61 -14.04 6.59
C GLU A 29 -8.77 -15.29 5.72
N LEU A 30 -8.45 -16.46 6.27
CA LEU A 30 -8.64 -17.73 5.58
C LEU A 30 -10.12 -18.01 5.32
N GLU A 31 -11.02 -17.55 6.19
CA GLU A 31 -12.47 -17.62 5.95
C GLU A 31 -12.91 -16.63 4.87
N ASP A 32 -12.29 -15.45 4.81
CA ASP A 32 -12.56 -14.42 3.81
C ASP A 32 -12.18 -14.90 2.40
N VAL A 33 -11.23 -15.81 2.24
CA VAL A 33 -10.97 -16.44 0.92
C VAL A 33 -12.20 -17.21 0.43
N LEU A 34 -12.93 -17.90 1.33
CA LEU A 34 -14.18 -18.59 0.99
C LEU A 34 -15.34 -17.63 0.76
N ASN A 35 -15.34 -16.50 1.45
CA ASN A 35 -16.35 -15.45 1.34
C ASN A 35 -15.96 -14.35 0.35
N SER A 36 -14.87 -14.51 -0.40
CA SER A 36 -14.38 -13.52 -1.36
C SER A 36 -15.44 -13.18 -2.40
N ASN A 37 -16.28 -14.15 -2.78
CA ASN A 37 -17.42 -13.95 -3.69
C ASN A 37 -18.57 -13.14 -3.05
N LYS A 38 -18.65 -13.07 -1.72
CA LYS A 38 -19.65 -12.32 -0.95
C LYS A 38 -19.20 -10.90 -0.57
N VAL A 39 -17.92 -10.58 -0.72
CA VAL A 39 -17.44 -9.20 -0.54
C VAL A 39 -18.21 -8.32 -1.51
N LYS A 40 -18.85 -7.26 -0.98
CA LYS A 40 -19.66 -6.35 -1.78
C LYS A 40 -18.84 -5.84 -2.96
N PRO A 41 -19.39 -5.82 -4.19
CA PRO A 41 -18.66 -5.35 -5.37
C PRO A 41 -18.00 -3.98 -5.18
N ILE A 42 -18.66 -3.08 -4.45
CA ILE A 42 -18.11 -1.75 -4.14
C ILE A 42 -16.81 -1.80 -3.30
N ASN A 43 -16.70 -2.71 -2.33
CA ASN A 43 -15.49 -2.84 -1.51
C ASN A 43 -14.33 -3.40 -2.34
N LYS A 44 -14.61 -4.37 -3.23
CA LYS A 44 -13.60 -4.89 -4.18
C LYS A 44 -13.13 -3.81 -5.14
N ALA A 45 -14.07 -3.07 -5.72
CA ALA A 45 -13.76 -1.96 -6.61
C ALA A 45 -12.90 -0.90 -5.92
N ASN A 46 -13.23 -0.56 -4.67
CA ASN A 46 -12.47 0.43 -3.91
C ASN A 46 -11.05 -0.03 -3.58
N ILE A 47 -10.85 -1.30 -3.17
CA ILE A 47 -9.50 -1.85 -2.99
C ILE A 47 -8.71 -1.80 -4.29
N LEU A 48 -9.31 -2.23 -5.41
CA LEU A 48 -8.64 -2.20 -6.71
C LEU A 48 -8.26 -0.78 -7.12
N LYS A 49 -9.14 0.20 -6.93
CA LYS A 49 -8.83 1.63 -7.17
C LYS A 49 -7.60 2.06 -6.37
N ILE A 50 -7.55 1.77 -5.06
CA ILE A 50 -6.41 2.11 -4.20
C ILE A 50 -5.13 1.40 -4.65
N VAL A 51 -5.20 0.10 -4.95
CA VAL A 51 -4.07 -0.72 -5.45
C VAL A 51 -3.48 -0.09 -6.71
N HIS A 52 -4.33 0.23 -7.69
CA HIS A 52 -3.87 0.76 -8.96
C HIS A 52 -3.34 2.19 -8.83
N LEU A 53 -3.94 3.04 -8.00
CA LEU A 53 -3.46 4.39 -7.74
C LEU A 53 -2.05 4.40 -7.12
N LEU A 54 -1.86 3.63 -6.05
CA LEU A 54 -0.57 3.56 -5.36
C LEU A 54 0.50 2.89 -6.23
N ARG A 55 0.13 1.86 -7.01
CA ARG A 55 1.06 1.23 -7.96
C ARG A 55 1.43 2.20 -9.10
N SER A 56 0.47 3.00 -9.57
CA SER A 56 0.74 4.04 -10.57
C SER A 56 1.74 5.05 -10.02
N LEU A 57 1.52 5.58 -8.81
CA LEU A 57 2.46 6.47 -8.15
C LEU A 57 3.86 5.84 -8.04
N GLU A 58 3.97 4.64 -7.48
CA GLU A 58 5.27 3.96 -7.31
C GLU A 58 6.00 3.77 -8.66
N SER A 59 5.24 3.47 -9.72
CA SER A 59 5.79 3.32 -11.08
C SER A 59 6.25 4.66 -11.65
N THR A 60 5.49 5.74 -11.43
CA THR A 60 5.87 7.10 -11.85
C THR A 60 7.11 7.57 -11.11
N LEU A 61 7.19 7.38 -9.79
CA LEU A 61 8.36 7.73 -8.98
C LEU A 61 9.62 7.03 -9.49
N LYS A 62 9.52 5.73 -9.80
CA LYS A 62 10.61 4.95 -10.38
C LYS A 62 11.01 5.49 -11.76
N LEU A 63 10.04 5.62 -12.66
CA LEU A 63 10.25 6.09 -14.02
C LEU A 63 10.95 7.46 -14.03
N PHE A 64 10.53 8.37 -13.17
CA PHE A 64 11.12 9.71 -13.12
C PHE A 64 12.56 9.71 -12.58
N LEU A 65 12.92 8.80 -11.67
CA LEU A 65 14.32 8.59 -11.29
C LEU A 65 15.12 7.97 -12.45
N ASP A 66 14.57 7.00 -13.17
CA ASP A 66 15.20 6.35 -14.33
C ASP A 66 15.50 7.36 -15.44
N GLU A 67 14.52 8.20 -15.83
CA GLU A 67 14.63 9.24 -16.85
C GLU A 67 15.66 10.32 -16.51
N ASN A 68 15.82 10.63 -15.23
CA ASN A 68 16.80 11.61 -14.75
C ASN A 68 18.15 10.98 -14.35
N HIS A 69 18.34 9.69 -14.62
CA HIS A 69 19.56 8.92 -14.31
C HIS A 69 19.96 9.00 -12.82
N ILE A 70 18.97 9.04 -11.93
CA ILE A 70 19.20 9.10 -10.48
C ILE A 70 19.36 7.68 -9.94
N PRO A 71 20.50 7.33 -9.34
CA PRO A 71 20.77 5.96 -8.93
C PRO A 71 19.87 5.54 -7.75
N TYR A 72 19.30 4.34 -7.87
CA TYR A 72 18.64 3.63 -6.78
C TYR A 72 18.91 2.13 -6.89
N ASN A 73 18.81 1.40 -5.78
CA ASN A 73 19.27 0.01 -5.70
C ASN A 73 18.35 -1.03 -6.38
N GLY A 74 17.56 -0.66 -7.41
CA GLY A 74 16.70 -1.55 -8.19
C GLY A 74 15.48 -2.16 -7.46
N HIS A 75 15.56 -2.33 -6.14
CA HIS A 75 14.55 -2.90 -5.25
C HIS A 75 14.10 -1.88 -4.18
N SER A 76 13.55 -0.77 -4.65
CA SER A 76 13.04 0.30 -3.77
C SER A 76 11.53 0.15 -3.59
N SER A 77 11.09 0.21 -2.33
CA SER A 77 9.69 0.40 -1.98
C SER A 77 9.32 1.89 -2.12
N MET A 78 8.03 2.20 -2.22
CA MET A 78 7.51 3.58 -2.19
C MET A 78 8.18 4.48 -1.13
N GLY A 79 8.28 4.04 0.13
CA GLY A 79 8.97 4.81 1.17
C GLY A 79 10.46 5.05 0.89
N LYS A 80 11.16 4.10 0.28
CA LYS A 80 12.56 4.29 -0.14
C LYS A 80 12.68 5.30 -1.27
N PHE A 81 11.73 5.35 -2.21
CA PHE A 81 11.71 6.38 -3.24
C PHE A 81 11.59 7.77 -2.62
N PHE A 82 10.68 7.99 -1.67
CA PHE A 82 10.58 9.29 -0.99
C PHE A 82 11.87 9.69 -0.28
N HIS A 83 12.58 8.74 0.36
CA HIS A 83 13.89 9.06 0.93
C HIS A 83 14.94 9.46 -0.11
N ILE A 84 14.88 8.93 -1.32
CA ILE A 84 15.74 9.37 -2.43
C ILE A 84 15.37 10.80 -2.82
N TYR A 85 14.07 11.07 -3.01
CA TYR A 85 13.55 12.41 -3.31
C TYR A 85 13.84 13.46 -2.23
N ALA A 86 14.08 13.05 -0.98
CA ALA A 86 14.45 13.96 0.10
C ALA A 86 15.96 14.22 0.23
N LYS A 87 16.80 13.37 -0.38
CA LYS A 87 18.26 13.36 -0.16
C LYS A 87 19.09 13.66 -1.41
N HIS A 88 18.48 13.70 -2.58
CA HIS A 88 19.21 14.02 -3.80
C HIS A 88 19.56 15.51 -3.88
N ASN A 89 20.53 15.83 -4.74
CA ASN A 89 20.95 17.20 -5.03
C ASN A 89 20.73 17.61 -6.50
N TYR A 90 19.98 16.83 -7.28
CA TYR A 90 19.64 17.16 -8.67
C TYR A 90 18.61 18.29 -8.75
N ALA A 91 18.94 19.38 -9.46
CA ALA A 91 18.07 20.54 -9.62
C ALA A 91 16.88 20.33 -10.59
N VAL A 92 16.93 19.28 -11.40
CA VAL A 92 15.91 18.96 -12.42
C VAL A 92 14.64 18.38 -11.80
N ILE A 93 14.74 17.86 -10.58
CA ILE A 93 13.62 17.23 -9.87
C ILE A 93 13.32 18.00 -8.58
N GLY A 94 12.05 18.02 -8.19
CA GLY A 94 11.64 18.68 -6.96
C GLY A 94 12.20 17.95 -5.74
N ASN A 95 12.81 18.70 -4.82
CA ASN A 95 13.26 18.16 -3.54
C ASN A 95 12.11 18.25 -2.54
N ILE A 96 11.90 17.18 -1.77
CA ILE A 96 10.91 17.15 -0.70
C ILE A 96 11.59 17.37 0.65
N ASP A 97 11.02 18.24 1.48
CA ASP A 97 11.56 18.47 2.82
C ASP A 97 11.21 17.33 3.80
N SER A 98 11.70 17.43 5.05
CA SER A 98 11.45 16.42 6.07
C SER A 98 9.98 16.31 6.48
N SER A 99 9.22 17.39 6.42
CA SER A 99 7.77 17.42 6.71
C SER A 99 7.00 16.71 5.60
N GLU A 100 7.32 17.02 4.35
CA GLU A 100 6.75 16.39 3.14
C GLU A 100 7.06 14.89 3.10
N LEU A 101 8.30 14.51 3.39
CA LEU A 101 8.71 13.10 3.50
C LEU A 101 7.85 12.35 4.52
N ASN A 102 7.71 12.89 5.73
CA ASN A 102 6.91 12.26 6.78
C ASN A 102 5.43 12.16 6.38
N ARG A 103 4.90 13.20 5.73
CA ARG A 103 3.53 13.21 5.19
C ARG A 103 3.34 12.11 4.15
N TYR A 104 4.23 11.99 3.16
CA TYR A 104 4.09 11.01 2.09
C TYR A 104 4.30 9.57 2.58
N ILE A 105 5.23 9.34 3.51
CA ILE A 105 5.36 8.03 4.15
C ILE A 105 4.05 7.66 4.84
N LYS A 106 3.52 8.54 5.70
CA LYS A 106 2.31 8.26 6.47
C LYS A 106 1.07 8.10 5.58
N ASN A 107 0.87 8.99 4.62
CA ASN A 107 -0.38 9.08 3.86
C ASN A 107 -0.40 8.18 2.61
N LEU A 108 0.76 7.75 2.11
CA LEU A 108 0.85 6.95 0.87
C LEU A 108 1.48 5.58 1.14
N SER A 109 2.67 5.54 1.74
CA SER A 109 3.39 4.27 1.98
C SER A 109 2.73 3.44 3.09
N ASP A 110 2.47 4.02 4.26
CA ASP A 110 1.82 3.33 5.37
C ASP A 110 0.35 3.03 5.03
N TYR A 111 -0.30 3.94 4.30
CA TYR A 111 -1.64 3.75 3.79
C TYR A 111 -1.71 2.55 2.84
N ARG A 112 -0.75 2.40 1.91
CA ARG A 112 -0.62 1.18 1.10
C ARG A 112 -0.50 -0.06 1.99
N ASN A 113 0.40 -0.02 2.96
CA ASN A 113 0.64 -1.15 3.85
C ASN A 113 -0.61 -1.52 4.64
N GLU A 114 -1.43 -0.54 5.01
CA GLU A 114 -2.67 -0.76 5.74
C GLU A 114 -3.64 -1.66 4.98
N PHE A 115 -3.87 -1.43 3.68
CA PHE A 115 -4.82 -2.23 2.89
C PHE A 115 -4.20 -3.45 2.22
N MET A 116 -2.88 -3.48 2.06
CA MET A 116 -2.17 -4.57 1.37
C MET A 116 -1.62 -5.62 2.32
N HIS A 117 -1.35 -5.26 3.58
CA HIS A 117 -0.69 -6.13 4.55
C HIS A 117 -1.53 -6.41 5.81
N ASN A 118 -2.58 -5.62 6.09
CA ASN A 118 -3.46 -5.91 7.22
C ASN A 118 -4.76 -6.59 6.78
N ALA A 119 -5.03 -7.70 7.45
CA ALA A 119 -6.28 -8.44 7.43
C ALA A 119 -7.53 -7.57 7.63
N GLY A 120 -8.60 -7.88 6.89
CA GLY A 120 -9.96 -7.45 7.23
C GLY A 120 -10.24 -5.95 7.08
N LYS A 121 -9.31 -5.17 6.51
CA LYS A 121 -9.52 -3.74 6.25
C LYS A 121 -10.01 -3.51 4.83
N TYR A 122 -11.14 -2.81 4.71
CA TYR A 122 -11.72 -2.41 3.43
C TYR A 122 -12.01 -0.90 3.45
N PRO A 123 -11.77 -0.18 2.35
CA PRO A 123 -12.12 1.23 2.25
C PRO A 123 -13.65 1.38 2.28
N ALA A 124 -14.16 2.02 3.32
CA ALA A 124 -15.60 2.08 3.56
C ALA A 124 -16.35 3.01 2.59
N ASN A 125 -15.68 4.00 1.99
CA ASN A 125 -16.32 5.00 1.14
C ASN A 125 -15.38 5.53 0.04
N GLU A 126 -15.94 6.21 -0.96
CA GLU A 126 -15.16 6.83 -2.04
C GLU A 126 -14.39 8.08 -1.59
N ASN A 127 -14.77 8.72 -0.49
CA ASN A 127 -14.04 9.90 0.01
C ASN A 127 -12.59 9.58 0.36
N VAL A 128 -12.37 8.37 0.87
CA VAL A 128 -11.03 7.83 1.09
C VAL A 128 -10.19 7.82 -0.20
N ILE A 129 -10.79 7.40 -1.33
CA ILE A 129 -10.11 7.34 -2.62
C ILE A 129 -9.83 8.75 -3.16
N LYS A 130 -10.78 9.68 -2.99
CA LYS A 130 -10.60 11.09 -3.36
C LYS A 130 -9.47 11.75 -2.58
N ASN A 131 -9.40 11.51 -1.27
CA ASN A 131 -8.32 12.02 -0.45
C ASN A 131 -6.97 11.44 -0.88
N LEU A 132 -6.93 10.14 -1.19
CA LEU A 132 -5.71 9.50 -1.71
C LEU A 132 -5.28 10.09 -3.05
N LEU A 133 -6.23 10.34 -3.96
CA LEU A 133 -5.97 11.01 -5.24
C LEU A 133 -5.34 12.40 -5.03
N ASN A 134 -5.91 13.20 -4.13
CA ASN A 134 -5.39 14.53 -3.82
C ASN A 134 -3.96 14.46 -3.24
N GLU A 135 -3.68 13.50 -2.35
CA GLU A 135 -2.33 13.32 -1.80
C GLU A 135 -1.33 12.88 -2.88
N ILE A 136 -1.75 12.02 -3.82
CA ILE A 136 -0.93 11.60 -4.97
C ILE A 136 -0.65 12.81 -5.88
N GLU A 137 -1.65 13.62 -6.18
CA GLU A 137 -1.51 14.81 -7.01
C GLU A 137 -0.52 15.80 -6.38
N ILE A 138 -0.69 16.14 -5.11
CA ILE A 138 0.22 17.03 -4.37
C ILE A 138 1.66 16.49 -4.40
N CYS A 139 1.82 15.18 -4.18
CA CYS A 139 3.12 14.52 -4.21
C CYS A 139 3.77 14.61 -5.60
N LEU A 140 3.01 14.35 -6.67
CA LEU A 140 3.50 14.39 -8.03
C LEU A 140 3.84 15.82 -8.47
N VAL A 141 2.98 16.80 -8.21
CA VAL A 141 3.26 18.22 -8.49
C VAL A 141 4.58 18.62 -7.86
N ARG A 142 4.78 18.25 -6.59
CA ARG A 142 6.02 18.54 -5.87
C ARG A 142 7.24 17.87 -6.49
N ILE A 143 7.18 16.56 -6.75
CA ILE A 143 8.33 15.78 -7.22
C ILE A 143 8.69 16.11 -8.67
N LEU A 144 7.68 16.27 -9.52
CA LEU A 144 7.84 16.63 -10.93
C LEU A 144 8.17 18.11 -11.12
N ASN A 145 8.20 18.89 -10.04
CA ASN A 145 8.48 20.33 -10.03
C ASN A 145 7.55 21.11 -10.97
N LEU A 146 6.24 20.81 -10.87
CA LEU A 146 5.16 21.44 -11.64
C LEU A 146 4.48 22.57 -10.86
#